data_AF-A0A352TAD6-F1
#
_entry.id   AF-A0A352TAD6-F1
#
_cell.length_a   1.000
_cell.length_b   1.000
_cell.length_c   1.000
_cell.angle_alpha   90.00
_cell.angle_beta   90.00
_cell.angle_gamma   90.00
#
_symmetry.space_group_name_H-M   'P 1'
#
loop_
_entity.id
_entity.type
_entity.pdbx_description
1 polymer ?
#
loop_
_entity_poly.entity_id
_entity_poly.type
_entity_poly.pdbx_seq_one_letter_code
_entity_poly.pdbx_strand_id
1 'polypeptide(L)'
;MARKNFLFSGSGKGAESSCFLFSLIETAKFNGKSPEDYLRCLFEKSPYAETEEDWEKLLPWNIEITPFQFRGEWMDLAKQG
;
A
#
# COMPACT_ATOMS: atom_id res chain seq x y z
N MET A 1 -8.00 -23.79 -5.75
CA MET A 1 -8.76 -22.74 -5.04
C MET A 1 -8.03 -21.42 -5.20
N ALA A 2 -8.63 -20.46 -5.90
CA ALA A 2 -7.94 -19.26 -6.35
C ALA A 2 -7.82 -18.22 -5.23
N ARG A 3 -6.62 -17.63 -5.07
CA ARG A 3 -6.35 -16.41 -4.27
C ARG A 3 -6.91 -15.20 -5.02
N LYS A 4 -8.23 -15.13 -5.06
CA LYS A 4 -9.02 -14.28 -5.95
C LYS A 4 -10.01 -13.48 -5.12
N ASN A 5 -9.50 -12.54 -4.33
CA ASN A 5 -10.33 -11.48 -3.76
C ASN A 5 -10.06 -10.21 -4.56
N PHE A 6 -10.59 -10.20 -5.79
CA PHE A 6 -10.90 -8.97 -6.49
C PHE A 6 -11.59 -8.05 -5.48
N LEU A 7 -11.13 -6.82 -5.25
CA LEU A 7 -11.54 -5.72 -6.13
C LEU A 7 -12.99 -5.95 -6.58
N PHE A 8 -13.94 -5.99 -5.63
CA PHE A 8 -15.34 -6.34 -5.84
C PHE A 8 -16.04 -5.31 -6.75
N SER A 9 -15.74 -5.32 -8.04
CA SER A 9 -16.35 -4.46 -9.05
C SER A 9 -17.76 -4.97 -9.42
N GLY A 10 -18.73 -4.85 -8.50
CA GLY A 10 -20.14 -5.17 -8.82
C GLY A 10 -21.15 -5.29 -7.67
N SER A 11 -20.76 -5.24 -6.39
CA SER A 11 -21.69 -5.23 -5.25
C SER A 11 -21.47 -3.97 -4.39
N GLY A 12 -22.50 -3.50 -3.66
CA GLY A 12 -22.39 -2.27 -2.85
C GLY A 12 -21.15 -2.22 -1.94
N LYS A 13 -20.75 -3.36 -1.38
CA LYS A 13 -19.54 -3.53 -0.56
C LYS A 13 -18.23 -3.28 -1.32
N GLY A 14 -18.22 -3.58 -2.62
CA GLY A 14 -17.04 -3.39 -3.44
C GLY A 14 -16.90 -1.99 -4.03
N ALA A 15 -18.02 -1.31 -4.28
CA ALA A 15 -18.03 0.14 -4.52
C ALA A 15 -17.49 0.89 -3.28
N GLU A 16 -17.93 0.49 -2.08
CA GLU A 16 -17.44 1.01 -0.81
C GLU A 16 -15.93 0.77 -0.62
N SER A 17 -15.47 -0.47 -0.86
CA SER A 17 -14.04 -0.82 -0.79
C SER A 17 -13.19 0.00 -1.78
N SER A 18 -13.72 0.26 -2.97
CA SER A 18 -13.05 1.09 -3.98
C SER A 18 -12.98 2.55 -3.55
N CYS A 19 -14.08 3.09 -3.01
CA CYS A 19 -14.14 4.44 -2.47
C CYS A 19 -13.15 4.63 -1.31
N PHE A 20 -13.04 3.64 -0.42
CA PHE A 20 -12.06 3.61 0.65
C PHE A 20 -10.62 3.66 0.11
N LEU A 21 -10.30 2.82 -0.88
CA LEU A 21 -8.97 2.84 -1.52
C LEU A 21 -8.68 4.19 -2.20
N PHE A 22 -9.64 4.77 -2.92
CA PHE A 22 -9.48 6.09 -3.52
C PHE A 22 -9.24 7.17 -2.45
N SER A 23 -9.96 7.10 -1.34
CA SER A 23 -9.76 8.02 -0.21
C SER A 23 -8.34 7.94 0.34
N LEU A 24 -7.79 6.72 0.49
CA LEU A 24 -6.40 6.52 0.92
C LEU A 24 -5.39 7.08 -0.10
N ILE A 25 -5.62 6.86 -1.40
CA ILE A 25 -4.79 7.38 -2.49
C ILE A 25 -4.77 8.91 -2.48
N GLU A 26 -5.94 9.54 -2.39
CA GLU A 26 -6.04 11.00 -2.36
C GLU A 26 -5.40 11.57 -1.09
N THR A 27 -5.54 10.90 0.05
CA THR A 27 -4.88 11.30 1.29
C THR A 27 -3.35 11.21 1.17
N ALA A 28 -2.82 10.16 0.55
CA ALA A 28 -1.38 10.02 0.30
C ALA A 28 -0.85 11.14 -0.60
N LYS A 29 -1.57 11.45 -1.69
CA LYS A 29 -1.23 12.56 -2.60
C LYS A 29 -1.25 13.91 -1.88
N PHE A 30 -2.28 14.16 -1.08
CA PHE A 30 -2.41 15.40 -0.31
C PHE A 30 -1.24 15.61 0.67
N ASN A 31 -0.69 14.51 1.20
CA ASN A 31 0.50 14.52 2.06
C ASN A 31 1.84 14.43 1.28
N GLY A 32 1.82 14.56 -0.05
CA GLY A 32 3.02 14.53 -0.89
C GLY A 32 3.73 13.17 -0.92
N LYS A 33 3.02 12.08 -0.59
CA LYS A 33 3.56 10.72 -0.59
C LYS A 33 3.20 10.00 -1.88
N SER A 34 4.10 9.12 -2.33
CA SER A 34 3.81 8.16 -3.40
C SER A 34 2.66 7.24 -2.96
N PRO A 35 1.50 7.24 -3.66
CA PRO A 35 0.36 6.43 -3.24
C PRO A 35 0.65 4.93 -3.23
N GLU A 36 1.45 4.46 -4.19
CA GLU A 36 1.83 3.05 -4.30
C GLU A 36 2.67 2.60 -3.10
N ASP A 37 3.68 3.40 -2.75
CA ASP A 37 4.56 3.09 -1.61
C ASP A 37 3.82 3.20 -0.28
N TYR A 38 2.93 4.20 -0.15
CA TYR A 38 2.08 4.36 1.03
C TYR A 38 1.17 3.15 1.24
N LEU A 39 0.40 2.76 0.22
CA LEU A 39 -0.51 1.62 0.32
C LEU A 39 0.24 0.32 0.60
N ARG A 40 1.39 0.11 -0.04
CA ARG A 40 2.24 -1.05 0.23
C ARG A 40 2.66 -1.09 1.70
N CYS A 41 3.24 0.00 2.20
CA CYS A 41 3.70 0.06 3.60
C CYS A 41 2.54 -0.06 4.59
N LEU A 42 1.39 0.55 4.28
CA LEU A 42 0.18 0.48 5.10
C LEU A 42 -0.30 -0.96 5.22
N PHE A 43 -0.45 -1.69 4.11
CA PHE A 43 -0.92 -3.08 4.14
C PHE A 43 0.12 -4.06 4.69
N GLU A 44 1.40 -3.75 4.57
CA GLU A 44 2.48 -4.54 5.16
C GLU A 44 2.52 -4.40 6.68
N LYS A 45 2.27 -3.20 7.21
CA LYS A 45 2.33 -2.91 8.66
C LYS A 45 0.99 -3.08 9.38
N SER A 46 -0.13 -2.92 8.69
CA SER A 46 -1.49 -2.99 9.26
C SER A 46 -1.80 -4.28 10.04
N PRO A 47 -1.38 -5.49 9.61
CA PRO A 47 -1.62 -6.72 10.38
C PRO A 47 -0.90 -6.77 11.72
N TYR A 48 0.09 -5.90 11.95
CA TYR A 48 0.89 -5.84 13.18
C TYR A 48 0.46 -4.69 14.10
N ALA A 49 -0.50 -3.85 13.70
CA ALA A 49 -0.99 -2.75 14.52
C ALA A 49 -2.08 -3.25 15.48
N GLU A 50 -1.78 -3.26 16.77
CA GLU A 50 -2.71 -3.73 17.81
C GLU A 50 -3.30 -2.57 18.63
N THR A 51 -2.53 -1.51 18.87
CA THR A 51 -2.96 -0.34 19.66
C THR A 51 -3.31 0.87 18.79
N GLU A 52 -4.03 1.83 19.36
CA GLU A 52 -4.37 3.09 18.68
C GLU A 52 -3.11 3.84 18.25
N GLU A 53 -2.07 3.86 19.07
CA GLU A 53 -0.79 4.50 18.73
C GLU A 53 -0.09 3.82 17.54
N ASP A 54 -0.27 2.50 17.36
CA ASP A 54 0.27 1.80 16.20
C ASP A 54 -0.46 2.19 14.92
N TRP A 55 -1.78 2.40 14.98
CA TRP A 55 -2.55 2.93 13.86
C TRP A 55 -2.20 4.38 13.54
N GLU A 56 -1.93 5.21 14.56
CA GLU A 56 -1.47 6.59 14.36
C GLU A 56 -0.12 6.66 13.61
N LYS A 57 0.77 5.68 13.83
CA LYS A 57 2.03 5.57 13.07
C LYS A 57 1.82 5.22 11.60
N LEU A 58 0.66 4.65 11.24
CA LEU A 58 0.33 4.29 9.86
C LEU A 58 -0.33 5.43 9.08
N LEU A 59 -0.66 6.54 9.75
CA LEU A 59 -1.23 7.72 9.11
C LEU A 59 -0.21 8.34 8.13
N PRO A 60 -0.67 8.97 7.03
CA PRO A 60 0.19 9.37 5.92
C PRO A 60 1.25 10.42 6.28
N TRP A 61 1.06 11.16 7.37
CA TRP A 61 2.04 12.10 7.92
C TRP A 61 3.07 11.46 8.87
N ASN A 62 2.77 10.30 9.46
CA ASN A 62 3.63 9.62 10.43
C ASN A 62 4.34 8.39 9.86
N ILE A 63 3.78 7.78 8.82
CA ILE A 63 4.28 6.52 8.30
C ILE A 63 5.65 6.69 7.63
N GLU A 64 6.59 5.85 8.07
CA GLU A 64 7.86 5.71 7.38
C GLU A 64 7.65 4.89 6.10
N ILE A 65 7.72 5.58 4.97
CA ILE A 65 7.56 5.01 3.63
C ILE A 65 8.92 4.58 3.12
N THR A 66 9.06 3.29 2.83
CA THR A 66 10.18 2.80 2.03
C THR A 66 9.80 2.89 0.55
N PRO A 67 10.67 3.38 -0.35
CA PRO A 67 10.40 3.33 -1.77
C PRO A 67 10.40 1.88 -2.24
N PHE A 68 9.49 1.53 -3.14
CA PHE A 68 9.48 0.23 -3.78
C PHE A 68 10.80 0.00 -4.54
N GLN A 69 11.53 -1.04 -4.16
CA GLN A 69 12.71 -1.50 -4.89
C GLN A 69 12.30 -2.67 -5.80
N PHE A 70 12.33 -2.44 -7.11
CA PHE A 70 12.20 -3.53 -8.06
C PHE A 70 13.42 -4.44 -7.91
N ARG A 71 13.22 -5.63 -7.32
CA ARG A 71 14.28 -6.61 -7.05
C ARG A 71 14.74 -7.26 -8.37
N GLY A 72 15.37 -6.47 -9.23
CA GLY A 72 15.88 -6.84 -10.55
C GLY A 72 17.38 -6.59 -10.74
N GLU A 73 18.09 -6.13 -9.71
CA GLU A 73 19.53 -5.80 -9.75
C GLU A 73 20.44 -6.99 -10.16
N TRP A 74 19.91 -8.21 -10.11
CA TRP A 74 20.58 -9.42 -10.59
C TRP A 74 20.69 -9.48 -12.12
N MET A 75 19.87 -8.70 -12.86
CA MET A 75 19.96 -8.62 -14.33
C MET A 75 21.11 -7.72 -14.81
N ASP A 76 21.54 -6.76 -13.99
CA ASP A 76 22.67 -5.87 -14.32
C ASP A 76 24.01 -6.54 -14.01
N LEU A 77 24.06 -7.38 -12.97
CA LEU A 77 25.24 -8.20 -12.63
C LEU A 77 25.50 -9.32 -13.66
N ALA A 78 24.46 -9.86 -14.29
CA ALA A 78 24.58 -10.93 -15.29
C ALA A 78 25.14 -10.44 -16.66
N LYS A 79 25.26 -9.12 -16.87
CA LYS A 79 25.85 -8.54 -18.11
C LYS A 79 27.32 -8.16 -17.96
N GLN A 80 27.91 -8.32 -16.78
CA GLN A 80 29.32 -8.01 -16.51
C GLN A 80 30.21 -9.26 -16.34
N GLY A 81 29.70 -10.45 -16.69
CA GLY A 81 30.43 -11.72 -16.69
C GLY A 81 30.59 -12.31 -18.08
#